data_AF-A0A7X1PH81-F1
#
_entry.id   AF-A0A7X1PH81-F1
#
_cell.length_a   1.000
_cell.length_b   1.000
_cell.length_c   1.000
_cell.angle_alpha   90.00
_cell.angle_beta   90.00
_cell.angle_gamma   90.00
#
_symmetry.space_group_name_H-M   'P 1'
#
loop_
_entity.id
_entity.type
_entity.pdbx_description
1 polymer ?
#
loop_
_entity_poly.entity_id
_entity_poly.type
_entity_poly.pdbx_seq_one_letter_code
_entity_poly.pdbx_strand_id
1 'polypeptide(L)'
;MDPDGLSAALKRLAGTDRVVVYDLSEAEAPERSEATTPFVRGSQAWWRFIDRRRALDDGNDLNLLVSLRGLRADERLLAVNWGTAFANSFLVVEPSDPWLDLTTPEGISEFESRTLARGADALVRAAYAEWIYWVHDEQGDLDSRAATLSLSDPRATLWQTLWERLPQAFPASAFLSSLTLLTLREAELFTDGREVARAITPFLTRLGLPILYDARHVLHGVRQLVNAGLAGVQDPEDGYRVYRGPADPLPTDIPDERLALMIR
;
A
#
# COMPACT_ATOMS: atom_id res chain seq x y z
N MET A 1 0.87 28.78 10.95
CA MET A 1 0.29 27.64 11.71
C MET A 1 1.42 26.88 12.41
N ASP A 2 1.12 26.08 13.44
CA ASP A 2 2.09 25.16 14.08
C ASP A 2 2.09 23.80 13.34
N PRO A 3 3.25 23.25 12.93
CA PRO A 3 3.36 21.91 12.33
C PRO A 3 2.64 20.79 13.10
N ASP A 4 2.66 20.81 14.43
CA ASP A 4 1.97 19.79 15.25
C ASP A 4 0.44 19.87 15.06
N GLY A 5 -0.08 21.09 14.90
CA GLY A 5 -1.50 21.32 14.60
C GLY A 5 -1.92 20.81 13.21
N LEU A 6 -1.03 20.94 12.22
CA LEU A 6 -1.25 20.42 10.87
C LEU A 6 -1.23 18.88 10.85
N SER A 7 -0.23 18.27 11.48
CA SER A 7 -0.13 16.81 11.61
C SER A 7 -1.35 16.21 12.33
N ALA A 8 -1.82 16.85 13.40
CA ALA A 8 -3.03 16.44 14.11
C ALA A 8 -4.30 16.58 13.24
N ALA A 9 -4.41 17.62 12.41
CA ALA A 9 -5.52 17.79 11.48
C ALA A 9 -5.52 16.73 10.38
N LEU A 10 -4.35 16.36 9.84
CA LEU A 10 -4.24 15.27 8.86
C LEU A 10 -4.62 13.92 9.44
N LYS A 11 -4.27 13.62 10.69
CA LYS A 11 -4.72 12.38 11.36
C LYS A 11 -6.24 12.33 11.52
N ARG A 12 -6.88 13.46 11.84
CA ARG A 12 -8.36 13.56 11.86
C ARG A 12 -8.96 13.40 10.47
N LEU A 13 -8.38 14.04 9.45
CA LEU A 13 -8.85 13.94 8.06
C LEU A 13 -8.65 12.53 7.48
N ALA A 14 -7.59 11.84 7.87
CA ALA A 14 -7.32 10.45 7.49
C ALA A 14 -8.47 9.53 7.93
N GLY A 15 -8.95 9.67 9.17
CA GLY A 15 -10.04 8.86 9.71
C GLY A 15 -9.64 7.42 10.03
N THR A 16 -8.35 7.17 10.21
CA THR A 16 -7.77 5.89 10.65
C THR A 16 -6.56 6.20 11.54
N ASP A 17 -6.33 5.40 12.57
CA ASP A 17 -5.11 5.48 13.39
C ASP A 17 -3.88 4.94 12.63
N ARG A 18 -4.11 4.16 11.56
CA ARG A 18 -3.10 3.56 10.70
C ARG A 18 -2.57 4.55 9.66
N VAL A 19 -2.15 5.73 10.11
CA VAL A 19 -1.67 6.83 9.25
C VAL A 19 -0.26 7.29 9.63
N VAL A 20 0.61 7.39 8.62
CA VAL A 20 1.91 8.06 8.70
C VAL A 20 1.86 9.35 7.87
N VAL A 21 2.33 10.45 8.46
CA VAL A 21 2.51 11.72 7.73
C VAL A 21 3.93 11.74 7.17
N TYR A 22 4.06 12.00 5.87
CA TYR A 22 5.34 12.29 5.22
C TYR A 22 5.58 13.80 5.28
N ASP A 23 6.43 14.20 6.22
CA ASP A 23 6.68 15.59 6.64
C ASP A 23 8.06 16.11 6.23
N LEU A 24 8.73 15.43 5.29
CA LEU A 24 10.04 15.82 4.78
C LEU A 24 9.93 16.97 3.78
N SER A 25 10.66 18.05 4.04
CA SER A 25 10.91 19.09 3.03
C SER A 25 11.61 18.52 1.78
N GLU A 26 11.62 19.26 0.67
CA GLU A 26 12.33 18.81 -0.54
C GLU A 26 13.83 18.61 -0.30
N ALA A 27 14.46 19.43 0.54
CA ALA A 27 15.88 19.32 0.90
C ALA A 27 16.21 18.12 1.82
N GLU A 28 15.19 17.51 2.43
CA GLU A 28 15.33 16.33 3.30
C GLU A 28 14.96 15.02 2.60
N ALA A 29 14.46 15.09 1.36
CA ALA A 29 14.01 13.97 0.55
C ALA A 29 15.09 12.87 0.41
N PRO A 30 14.70 11.59 0.35
CA PRO A 30 15.63 10.51 0.05
C PRO A 30 16.10 10.56 -1.40
N GLU A 31 17.37 10.24 -1.62
CA GLU A 31 17.95 10.07 -2.96
C GLU A 31 18.48 8.64 -3.10
N ARG A 32 18.30 8.03 -4.28
CA ARG A 32 19.06 6.81 -4.60
C ARG A 32 20.53 7.16 -4.74
N SER A 33 21.43 6.33 -4.20
CA SER A 33 22.87 6.59 -4.38
C SER A 33 23.31 6.50 -5.84
N GLU A 34 22.69 5.60 -6.62
CA GLU A 34 22.83 5.45 -8.06
C GLU A 34 21.50 4.90 -8.63
N ALA A 35 21.19 5.15 -9.91
CA ALA A 35 19.92 4.72 -10.51
C ALA A 35 19.67 3.20 -10.45
N THR A 36 20.74 2.41 -10.52
CA THR A 36 20.75 0.94 -10.57
C THR A 36 20.97 0.26 -9.21
N THR A 37 21.42 1.00 -8.20
CA THR A 37 21.69 0.41 -6.87
C THR A 37 20.46 0.51 -5.98
N PRO A 38 20.22 -0.47 -5.09
CA PRO A 38 19.11 -0.38 -4.15
C PRO A 38 19.36 0.67 -3.06
N PHE A 39 20.60 1.11 -2.82
CA PHE A 39 20.91 1.92 -1.64
C PHE A 39 20.32 3.35 -1.73
N VAL A 40 19.76 3.79 -0.60
CA VAL A 40 19.17 5.12 -0.43
C VAL A 40 20.04 5.94 0.52
N ARG A 41 20.40 7.15 0.09
CA ARG A 41 20.90 8.20 0.97
C ARG A 41 19.70 8.97 1.48
N GLY A 42 19.66 9.22 2.79
CA GLY A 42 18.55 9.93 3.41
C GLY A 42 18.97 10.73 4.62
N SER A 43 18.29 11.86 4.80
CA SER A 43 18.42 12.76 5.93
C SER A 43 18.06 12.09 7.26
N GLN A 44 18.32 12.77 8.38
CA GLN A 44 17.80 12.30 9.68
C GLN A 44 16.26 12.28 9.70
N ALA A 45 15.59 13.20 9.00
CA ALA A 45 14.14 13.23 8.87
C ALA A 45 13.62 11.99 8.12
N TRP A 46 14.28 11.58 7.04
CA TRP A 46 13.97 10.33 6.32
C TRP A 46 14.00 9.11 7.23
N TRP A 47 15.04 8.95 8.04
CA TRP A 47 15.11 7.80 8.94
C TRP A 47 14.03 7.85 10.04
N ARG A 48 13.69 9.05 10.57
CA ARG A 48 12.52 9.22 11.46
C ARG A 48 11.18 8.91 10.78
N PHE A 49 11.02 9.20 9.49
CA PHE A 49 9.86 8.79 8.71
C PHE A 49 9.82 7.26 8.55
N ILE A 50 10.94 6.62 8.16
CA ILE A 50 11.03 5.16 8.00
C ILE A 50 10.71 4.41 9.29
N ASP A 51 11.17 4.88 10.45
CA ASP A 51 10.87 4.23 11.73
C ASP A 51 9.39 4.37 12.12
N ARG A 52 8.77 5.54 11.88
CA ARG A 52 7.31 5.73 12.04
C ARG A 52 6.52 4.83 11.08
N ARG A 53 6.96 4.72 9.81
CA ARG A 53 6.33 3.87 8.80
C ARG A 53 6.41 2.39 9.18
N ARG A 54 7.57 1.92 9.65
CA ARG A 54 7.79 0.54 10.11
C ARG A 54 6.93 0.14 11.30
N ALA A 55 6.60 1.07 12.20
CA ALA A 55 5.71 0.80 13.32
C ALA A 55 4.26 0.45 12.88
N LEU A 56 3.88 0.78 11.64
CA LEU A 56 2.60 0.44 11.02
C LEU A 56 2.71 -0.72 10.01
N ASP A 57 3.91 -1.25 9.78
CA ASP A 57 4.19 -2.26 8.77
C ASP A 57 4.14 -3.66 9.40
N ASP A 58 2.93 -4.05 9.85
CA ASP A 58 2.65 -5.29 10.58
C ASP A 58 1.91 -6.35 9.73
N GLY A 59 1.47 -6.00 8.52
CA GLY A 59 0.74 -6.87 7.60
C GLY A 59 -0.74 -7.13 7.96
N ASN A 60 -1.27 -6.49 9.00
CA ASN A 60 -2.64 -6.76 9.49
C ASN A 60 -3.73 -6.02 8.70
N ASP A 61 -3.43 -4.83 8.18
CA ASP A 61 -4.37 -3.97 7.47
C ASP A 61 -3.62 -3.00 6.54
N LEU A 62 -4.35 -2.38 5.62
CA LEU A 62 -3.85 -1.25 4.84
C LEU A 62 -3.52 -0.07 5.78
N ASN A 63 -2.54 0.74 5.39
CA ASN A 63 -2.19 1.99 6.07
C ASN A 63 -2.27 3.16 5.09
N LEU A 64 -2.33 4.36 5.62
CA LEU A 64 -2.35 5.60 4.87
C LEU A 64 -1.01 6.34 5.03
N LEU A 65 -0.38 6.71 3.91
CA LEU A 65 0.72 7.65 3.85
C LEU A 65 0.16 8.97 3.32
N VAL A 66 0.19 10.03 4.12
CA VAL A 66 -0.28 11.37 3.72
C VAL A 66 0.90 12.33 3.65
N SER A 67 1.21 12.84 2.47
CA SER A 67 2.37 13.74 2.26
C SER A 67 2.02 15.20 2.46
N LEU A 68 2.88 15.97 3.13
CA LEU A 68 2.74 17.43 3.26
C LEU A 68 2.95 18.21 1.95
N ARG A 69 3.48 17.56 0.90
CA ARG A 69 3.74 18.16 -0.41
C ARG A 69 3.56 17.18 -1.56
N GLY A 70 3.53 17.69 -2.79
CA GLY A 70 3.72 16.85 -3.97
C GLY A 70 5.08 16.13 -3.92
N LEU A 71 5.07 14.83 -4.21
CA LEU A 71 6.28 14.00 -4.21
C LEU A 71 6.75 13.70 -5.64
N ARG A 72 8.06 13.51 -5.82
CA ARG A 72 8.59 13.04 -7.11
C ARG A 72 8.24 11.55 -7.32
N ALA A 73 8.14 11.10 -8.57
CA ALA A 73 7.69 9.73 -8.86
C ALA A 73 8.58 8.64 -8.23
N ASP A 74 9.90 8.85 -8.22
CA ASP A 74 10.88 8.00 -7.56
C ASP A 74 10.82 8.12 -6.03
N GLU A 75 10.65 9.33 -5.51
CA GLU A 75 10.46 9.62 -4.08
C GLU A 75 9.22 8.90 -3.52
N ARG A 76 8.09 8.93 -4.22
CA ARG A 76 6.88 8.17 -3.83
C ARG A 76 7.17 6.68 -3.69
N LEU A 77 7.85 6.10 -4.68
CA LEU A 77 8.22 4.68 -4.68
C LEU A 77 9.20 4.35 -3.55
N LEU A 78 10.10 5.28 -3.17
CA LEU A 78 10.94 5.11 -1.98
C LEU A 78 10.10 5.20 -0.70
N ALA A 79 9.25 6.22 -0.56
CA ALA A 79 8.43 6.44 0.64
C ALA A 79 7.49 5.25 0.94
N VAL A 80 6.93 4.62 -0.11
CA VAL A 80 6.09 3.43 0.00
C VAL A 80 6.91 2.15 0.22
N ASN A 81 7.89 1.86 -0.65
CA ASN A 81 8.51 0.53 -0.71
C ASN A 81 9.80 0.41 0.13
N TRP A 82 10.45 1.51 0.52
CA TRP A 82 11.79 1.41 1.12
C TRP A 82 11.77 0.78 2.51
N GLY A 83 12.44 -0.36 2.62
CA GLY A 83 12.53 -1.12 3.87
C GLY A 83 11.18 -1.64 4.36
N THR A 84 10.21 -1.87 3.47
CA THR A 84 8.96 -2.54 3.83
C THR A 84 9.19 -4.00 4.22
N ALA A 85 8.46 -4.43 5.24
CA ALA A 85 8.32 -5.84 5.61
C ALA A 85 7.16 -6.47 4.85
N PHE A 86 6.02 -5.75 4.76
CA PHE A 86 4.82 -6.22 4.09
C PHE A 86 4.49 -5.38 2.86
N ALA A 87 3.71 -6.00 1.99
CA ALA A 87 3.40 -5.52 0.67
C ALA A 87 1.89 -5.30 0.56
N ASN A 88 1.51 -4.21 -0.11
CA ASN A 88 0.26 -3.47 0.00
C ASN A 88 0.10 -2.58 1.24
N SER A 89 1.13 -2.42 2.10
CA SER A 89 0.93 -1.72 3.37
C SER A 89 0.52 -0.24 3.26
N PHE A 90 0.75 0.51 2.17
CA PHE A 90 0.52 1.97 2.15
C PHE A 90 -0.22 2.49 0.91
N LEU A 91 -1.35 3.17 1.14
CA LEU A 91 -2.04 4.04 0.17
C LEU A 91 -1.45 5.45 0.27
N VAL A 92 -1.10 6.08 -0.85
CA VAL A 92 -0.49 7.42 -0.86
C VAL A 92 -1.50 8.51 -1.18
N VAL A 93 -1.67 9.47 -0.29
CA VAL A 93 -2.46 10.68 -0.53
C VAL A 93 -1.55 11.90 -0.50
N GLU A 94 -1.70 12.74 -1.52
CA GLU A 94 -0.95 13.98 -1.72
C GLU A 94 -1.90 15.19 -1.78
N PRO A 95 -1.36 16.41 -1.65
CA PRO A 95 -2.12 17.61 -1.96
C PRO A 95 -2.54 17.64 -3.43
N SER A 96 -3.69 18.24 -3.71
CA SER A 96 -4.30 18.34 -5.05
C SER A 96 -3.61 19.35 -5.98
N ASP A 97 -2.76 20.21 -5.40
CA ASP A 97 -1.85 21.08 -6.14
C ASP A 97 -0.44 20.48 -5.96
N PRO A 98 0.17 19.89 -7.00
CA PRO A 98 1.46 19.19 -6.86
C PRO A 98 2.63 20.14 -6.53
N TRP A 99 2.42 21.46 -6.62
CA TRP A 99 3.38 22.48 -6.24
C TRP A 99 3.20 22.99 -4.81
N LEU A 100 2.14 22.55 -4.11
CA LEU A 100 1.91 22.93 -2.73
C LEU A 100 2.89 22.20 -1.80
N ASP A 101 3.60 22.95 -0.97
CA ASP A 101 4.49 22.43 0.07
C ASP A 101 4.11 22.96 1.47
N LEU A 102 3.35 22.15 2.22
CA LEU A 102 2.96 22.44 3.60
C LEU A 102 4.04 22.06 4.64
N THR A 103 5.23 21.63 4.21
CA THR A 103 6.39 21.47 5.13
C THR A 103 7.01 22.82 5.49
N THR A 104 6.74 23.87 4.71
CA THR A 104 7.30 25.22 4.88
C THR A 104 6.26 26.21 5.45
N PRO A 105 6.68 27.14 6.34
CA PRO A 105 5.81 28.25 6.79
C PRO A 105 5.27 29.10 5.63
N GLU A 106 6.07 29.28 4.58
CA GLU A 106 5.76 30.05 3.38
C GLU A 106 4.63 29.40 2.58
N GLY A 107 4.74 28.10 2.26
CA GLY A 107 3.72 27.37 1.52
C GLY A 107 2.39 27.23 2.28
N ILE A 108 2.45 27.06 3.61
CA ILE A 108 1.26 27.16 4.47
C ILE A 108 0.60 28.54 4.32
N SER A 109 1.37 29.61 4.45
CA SER A 109 0.86 30.98 4.45
C SER A 109 0.28 31.39 3.08
N GLU A 110 0.93 30.98 1.99
CA GLU A 110 0.42 31.19 0.63
C GLU A 110 -0.92 30.47 0.45
N PHE A 111 -1.01 29.20 0.83
CA PHE A 111 -2.20 28.39 0.64
C PHE A 111 -3.37 28.82 1.54
N GLU A 112 -3.11 29.23 2.78
CA GLU A 112 -4.09 29.91 3.66
C GLU A 112 -4.67 31.16 2.97
N SER A 113 -3.80 31.99 2.35
CA SER A 113 -4.23 33.22 1.66
C SER A 113 -5.08 32.95 0.41
N ARG A 114 -4.76 31.90 -0.36
CA ARG A 114 -5.46 31.49 -1.58
C ARG A 114 -6.83 30.87 -1.29
N THR A 115 -6.94 30.09 -0.22
CA THR A 115 -8.15 29.30 0.09
C THR A 115 -9.12 29.98 1.05
N LEU A 116 -8.68 31.03 1.77
CA LEU A 116 -9.39 31.65 2.89
C LEU A 116 -9.71 30.66 4.04
N ALA A 117 -9.05 29.50 4.06
CA ALA A 117 -9.21 28.48 5.09
C ALA A 117 -8.75 29.01 6.46
N ARG A 118 -9.56 28.79 7.50
CA ARG A 118 -9.24 29.23 8.86
C ARG A 118 -9.03 28.03 9.77
N GLY A 119 -7.79 27.84 10.22
CA GLY A 119 -7.39 26.75 11.08
C GLY A 119 -7.05 25.46 10.32
N ALA A 120 -6.35 24.55 11.02
CA ALA A 120 -5.67 23.41 10.39
C ALA A 120 -6.63 22.47 9.67
N ASP A 121 -7.78 22.12 10.26
CA ASP A 121 -8.77 21.21 9.68
C ASP A 121 -9.36 21.73 8.36
N ALA A 122 -9.60 23.04 8.26
CA ALA A 122 -10.09 23.67 7.03
C ALA A 122 -8.99 23.70 5.96
N LEU A 123 -7.74 23.98 6.36
CA LEU A 123 -6.59 24.03 5.46
C LEU A 123 -6.31 22.66 4.84
N VAL A 124 -6.26 21.60 5.64
CA VAL A 124 -6.03 20.24 5.13
C VAL A 124 -7.19 19.75 4.27
N ARG A 125 -8.45 20.01 4.64
CA ARG A 125 -9.58 19.62 3.79
C ARG A 125 -9.60 20.36 2.44
N ALA A 126 -9.03 21.57 2.37
CA ALA A 126 -8.87 22.31 1.11
C ALA A 126 -7.64 21.85 0.30
N ALA A 127 -6.57 21.40 0.94
CA ALA A 127 -5.35 20.96 0.27
C ALA A 127 -5.49 19.55 -0.35
N TYR A 128 -6.10 18.61 0.39
CA TYR A 128 -6.01 17.18 0.06
C TYR A 128 -7.23 16.65 -0.68
N ALA A 129 -6.99 16.13 -1.87
CA ALA A 129 -7.98 15.37 -2.63
C ALA A 129 -7.33 14.38 -3.62
N GLU A 130 -6.03 14.09 -3.57
CA GLU A 130 -5.38 13.27 -4.60
C GLU A 130 -4.82 11.95 -4.05
N TRP A 131 -5.37 10.83 -4.53
CA TRP A 131 -4.86 9.49 -4.28
C TRP A 131 -3.92 9.08 -5.39
N ILE A 132 -2.67 8.78 -5.05
CA ILE A 132 -1.68 8.21 -5.97
C ILE A 132 -1.64 6.69 -5.77
N TYR A 133 -1.74 5.96 -6.89
CA TYR A 133 -1.70 4.50 -6.92
C TYR A 133 -0.99 4.01 -8.16
N TRP A 134 -0.52 2.76 -8.14
CA TRP A 134 0.22 2.16 -9.25
C TRP A 134 -0.53 0.98 -9.84
N VAL A 135 -0.41 0.81 -11.15
CA VAL A 135 -0.93 -0.32 -11.91
C VAL A 135 0.08 -0.75 -12.96
N HIS A 136 -0.03 -1.97 -13.46
CA HIS A 136 0.67 -2.35 -14.68
C HIS A 136 -0.13 -1.91 -15.91
N ASP A 137 0.56 -1.42 -16.93
CA ASP A 137 -0.03 -1.12 -18.24
C ASP A 137 -0.18 -2.39 -19.11
N GLU A 138 -0.52 -2.22 -20.39
CA GLU A 138 -0.69 -3.34 -21.34
C GLU A 138 0.64 -4.02 -21.71
N GLN A 139 1.76 -3.34 -21.48
CA GLN A 139 3.12 -3.82 -21.73
C GLN A 139 3.69 -4.54 -20.50
N GLY A 140 3.08 -4.34 -19.33
CA GLY A 140 3.53 -4.86 -18.04
C GLY A 140 4.47 -3.91 -17.29
N ASP A 141 4.66 -2.68 -17.78
CA ASP A 141 5.43 -1.64 -17.09
C ASP A 141 4.59 -0.99 -15.98
N LEU A 142 5.25 -0.49 -14.93
CA LEU A 142 4.58 0.08 -13.75
C LEU A 142 4.25 1.56 -13.99
N ASP A 143 2.97 1.85 -14.21
CA ASP A 143 2.42 3.20 -14.36
C ASP A 143 1.90 3.76 -13.02
N SER A 144 1.98 5.07 -12.84
CA SER A 144 1.44 5.79 -11.68
C SER A 144 0.22 6.61 -12.07
N ARG A 145 -0.90 6.38 -11.40
CA ARG A 145 -2.17 7.06 -11.64
C ARG A 145 -2.57 7.91 -10.44
N ALA A 146 -3.24 9.01 -10.74
CA ALA A 146 -3.90 9.87 -9.76
C ALA A 146 -5.42 9.69 -9.83
N ALA A 147 -6.09 9.75 -8.68
CA ALA A 147 -7.55 9.77 -8.58
C ALA A 147 -8.01 10.83 -7.57
N THR A 148 -8.92 11.71 -8.00
CA THR A 148 -9.49 12.73 -7.13
C THR A 148 -10.51 12.13 -6.15
N LEU A 149 -10.25 12.27 -4.86
CA LEU A 149 -11.10 11.95 -3.73
C LEU A 149 -12.09 13.09 -3.47
N SER A 150 -13.39 12.80 -3.39
CA SER A 150 -14.41 13.82 -3.10
C SER A 150 -14.62 13.97 -1.59
N LEU A 151 -14.08 15.02 -1.00
CA LEU A 151 -14.25 15.36 0.42
C LEU A 151 -15.38 16.38 0.68
N SER A 152 -16.42 16.31 -0.16
CA SER A 152 -17.55 17.26 -0.20
C SER A 152 -18.48 17.21 1.02
N ASP A 153 -18.60 16.05 1.69
CA ASP A 153 -19.15 15.98 3.05
C ASP A 153 -18.08 16.47 4.05
N PRO A 154 -18.36 17.48 4.88
CA PRO A 154 -17.45 17.92 5.96
C PRO A 154 -17.02 16.83 6.95
N ARG A 155 -17.73 15.69 6.99
CA ARG A 155 -17.42 14.51 7.81
C ARG A 155 -16.67 13.41 7.07
N ALA A 156 -16.62 13.43 5.73
CA ALA A 156 -15.90 12.43 4.96
C ALA A 156 -14.41 12.44 5.32
N THR A 157 -13.85 11.25 5.54
CA THR A 157 -12.43 11.04 5.79
C THR A 157 -11.75 10.45 4.54
N LEU A 158 -10.43 10.65 4.41
CA LEU A 158 -9.66 10.05 3.31
C LEU A 158 -9.85 8.54 3.26
N TRP A 159 -9.85 7.88 4.43
CA TRP A 159 -10.05 6.43 4.52
C TRP A 159 -11.39 5.98 3.97
N GLN A 160 -12.49 6.66 4.32
CA GLN A 160 -13.84 6.33 3.82
C GLN A 160 -13.90 6.48 2.29
N THR A 161 -13.43 7.61 1.77
CA THR A 161 -13.44 7.88 0.31
C THR A 161 -12.51 6.95 -0.46
N LEU A 162 -11.38 6.54 0.12
CA LEU A 162 -10.48 5.53 -0.47
C LEU A 162 -11.13 4.15 -0.48
N TRP A 163 -11.77 3.74 0.61
CA TRP A 163 -12.39 2.41 0.74
C TRP A 163 -13.47 2.16 -0.32
N GLU A 164 -14.25 3.19 -0.67
CA GLU A 164 -15.25 3.14 -1.75
C GLU A 164 -14.62 3.03 -3.16
N ARG A 165 -13.36 3.45 -3.32
CA ARG A 165 -12.61 3.48 -4.59
C ARG A 165 -11.72 2.26 -4.80
N LEU A 166 -11.18 1.66 -3.73
CA LEU A 166 -10.27 0.52 -3.80
C LEU A 166 -10.82 -0.65 -4.65
N PRO A 167 -12.09 -1.10 -4.54
CA PRO A 167 -12.62 -2.17 -5.37
C PRO A 167 -12.70 -1.86 -6.87
N GLN A 168 -12.71 -0.58 -7.23
CA GLN A 168 -12.81 -0.10 -8.62
C GLN A 168 -11.42 -0.03 -9.27
N ALA A 169 -10.42 0.46 -8.53
CA ALA A 169 -9.03 0.53 -9.00
C ALA A 169 -8.33 -0.84 -8.96
N PHE A 170 -8.66 -1.67 -7.96
CA PHE A 170 -8.04 -2.97 -7.71
C PHE A 170 -9.11 -4.05 -7.53
N PRO A 171 -9.83 -4.45 -8.60
CA PRO A 171 -10.85 -5.48 -8.52
C PRO A 171 -10.24 -6.82 -8.12
N ALA A 172 -10.93 -7.57 -7.26
CA ALA A 172 -10.45 -8.87 -6.76
C ALA A 172 -10.11 -9.86 -7.88
N SER A 173 -10.82 -9.83 -9.01
CA SER A 173 -10.50 -10.65 -10.19
C SER A 173 -9.11 -10.37 -10.78
N ALA A 174 -8.66 -9.10 -10.77
CA ALA A 174 -7.30 -8.75 -11.21
C ALA A 174 -6.26 -9.31 -10.24
N PHE A 175 -6.48 -9.17 -8.93
CA PHE A 175 -5.60 -9.76 -7.91
C PHE A 175 -5.47 -11.28 -8.09
N LEU A 176 -6.59 -11.99 -8.24
CA LEU A 176 -6.63 -13.44 -8.45
C LEU A 176 -5.89 -13.85 -9.75
N SER A 177 -6.06 -13.08 -10.82
CA SER A 177 -5.39 -13.33 -12.10
C SER A 177 -3.87 -13.16 -11.98
N SER A 178 -3.42 -12.08 -11.35
CA SER A 178 -2.00 -11.82 -11.11
C SER A 178 -1.39 -12.86 -10.16
N LEU A 179 -2.10 -13.27 -9.09
CA LEU A 179 -1.65 -14.32 -8.18
C LEU A 179 -1.48 -15.66 -8.92
N THR A 180 -2.44 -16.02 -9.78
CA THR A 180 -2.37 -17.23 -10.62
C THR A 180 -1.15 -17.18 -11.55
N LEU A 181 -0.91 -16.05 -12.23
CA LEU A 181 0.26 -15.86 -13.10
C LEU A 181 1.58 -15.96 -12.32
N LEU A 182 1.62 -15.44 -11.09
CA LEU A 182 2.79 -15.56 -10.22
C LEU A 182 3.07 -17.03 -9.88
N THR A 183 2.08 -17.77 -9.37
CA THR A 183 2.23 -19.19 -9.01
C THR A 183 2.67 -20.04 -10.21
N LEU A 184 2.15 -19.77 -11.41
CA LEU A 184 2.57 -20.46 -12.63
C LEU A 184 4.04 -20.15 -13.00
N ARG A 185 4.45 -18.88 -12.93
CA ARG A 185 5.82 -18.45 -13.27
C ARG A 185 6.85 -18.73 -12.18
N GLU A 186 6.44 -18.91 -10.93
CA GLU A 186 7.31 -19.27 -9.81
C GLU A 186 8.03 -20.60 -10.08
N ALA A 187 7.33 -21.56 -10.71
CA ALA A 187 7.91 -22.82 -11.17
C ALA A 187 8.92 -22.65 -12.32
N GLU A 188 8.82 -21.58 -13.13
CA GLU A 188 9.75 -21.26 -14.22
C GLU A 188 10.97 -20.48 -13.73
N LEU A 189 10.81 -19.66 -12.68
CA LEU A 189 11.83 -18.75 -12.15
C LEU A 189 12.78 -19.41 -11.13
N PHE A 190 12.38 -20.53 -10.51
CA PHE A 190 13.16 -21.21 -9.46
C PHE A 190 13.45 -22.68 -9.81
N THR A 191 14.38 -22.88 -10.74
CA THR A 191 14.71 -24.16 -11.41
C THR A 191 15.21 -25.30 -10.51
N ASP A 192 15.64 -25.01 -9.28
CA ASP A 192 16.33 -25.95 -8.38
C ASP A 192 15.40 -26.63 -7.36
N GLY A 193 14.08 -26.44 -7.45
CA GLY A 193 13.12 -27.02 -6.48
C GLY A 193 13.28 -26.47 -5.06
N ARG A 194 14.06 -25.41 -4.87
CA ARG A 194 14.08 -24.63 -3.64
C ARG A 194 12.82 -23.79 -3.62
N GLU A 195 11.83 -24.30 -2.89
CA GLU A 195 10.60 -23.59 -2.59
C GLU A 195 10.91 -22.17 -2.11
N VAL A 196 10.11 -21.22 -2.58
CA VAL A 196 10.03 -19.92 -1.92
C VAL A 196 9.31 -20.16 -0.59
N ALA A 197 10.08 -20.54 0.44
CA ALA A 197 9.62 -20.79 1.81
C ALA A 197 9.14 -19.51 2.54
N ARG A 198 8.62 -18.54 1.77
CA ARG A 198 8.11 -17.20 2.11
C ARG A 198 7.04 -16.70 1.13
N ALA A 199 6.48 -17.52 0.24
CA ALA A 199 5.49 -17.11 -0.78
C ALA A 199 4.12 -16.67 -0.21
N ILE A 200 3.91 -16.79 1.10
CA ILE A 200 2.76 -16.23 1.84
C ILE A 200 2.92 -14.73 2.11
N THR A 201 4.05 -14.11 1.74
CA THR A 201 4.29 -12.68 1.93
C THR A 201 3.61 -11.93 0.79
N PRO A 202 2.69 -10.97 1.05
CA PRO A 202 1.81 -10.39 0.02
C PRO A 202 2.55 -9.55 -1.03
N PHE A 203 1.80 -8.97 -1.97
CA PHE A 203 2.28 -8.28 -3.17
C PHE A 203 1.19 -7.29 -3.61
N LEU A 204 1.42 -6.02 -4.00
CA LEU A 204 2.62 -5.22 -4.28
C LEU A 204 3.18 -4.41 -3.09
N THR A 205 4.44 -4.63 -2.76
CA THR A 205 5.46 -3.55 -2.71
C THR A 205 6.77 -4.01 -3.37
N ARG A 206 6.75 -5.12 -4.14
CA ARG A 206 7.97 -5.76 -4.71
C ARG A 206 7.81 -6.64 -5.96
N LEU A 207 6.62 -7.15 -6.31
CA LEU A 207 6.47 -8.23 -7.32
C LEU A 207 5.31 -8.10 -8.35
N GLY A 208 4.56 -6.99 -8.36
CA GLY A 208 3.65 -6.65 -9.47
C GLY A 208 2.16 -7.04 -9.35
N LEU A 209 1.68 -7.57 -8.22
CA LEU A 209 0.24 -7.85 -8.05
C LEU A 209 -0.56 -6.65 -7.50
N PRO A 210 -1.85 -6.48 -7.85
CA PRO A 210 -2.75 -5.44 -7.34
C PRO A 210 -2.84 -5.28 -5.81
N ILE A 211 -3.24 -4.09 -5.34
CA ILE A 211 -3.50 -3.85 -3.91
C ILE A 211 -4.68 -4.69 -3.43
N LEU A 212 -4.45 -5.51 -2.41
CA LEU A 212 -5.48 -6.27 -1.71
C LEU A 212 -6.13 -5.43 -0.61
N TYR A 213 -7.40 -5.08 -0.78
CA TYR A 213 -8.16 -4.33 0.23
C TYR A 213 -8.99 -5.20 1.20
N ASP A 214 -9.09 -6.51 0.97
CA ASP A 214 -9.69 -7.45 1.92
C ASP A 214 -8.85 -8.74 1.96
N ALA A 215 -8.31 -9.05 3.13
CA ALA A 215 -7.47 -10.22 3.39
C ALA A 215 -8.18 -11.55 3.02
N ARG A 216 -9.51 -11.61 3.11
CA ARG A 216 -10.30 -12.80 2.74
C ARG A 216 -10.20 -13.14 1.26
N HIS A 217 -9.95 -12.16 0.39
CA HIS A 217 -9.72 -12.43 -1.03
C HIS A 217 -8.42 -13.22 -1.30
N VAL A 218 -7.39 -13.11 -0.43
CA VAL A 218 -6.21 -13.99 -0.52
C VAL A 218 -6.58 -15.42 -0.17
N LEU A 219 -7.28 -15.65 0.94
CA LEU A 219 -7.67 -17.00 1.34
C LEU A 219 -8.63 -17.64 0.33
N HIS A 220 -9.55 -16.86 -0.24
CA HIS A 220 -10.39 -17.29 -1.35
C HIS A 220 -9.55 -17.64 -2.60
N GLY A 221 -8.57 -16.82 -2.95
CA GLY A 221 -7.70 -17.05 -4.11
C GLY A 221 -6.80 -18.27 -3.97
N VAL A 222 -6.17 -18.44 -2.81
CA VAL A 222 -5.37 -19.64 -2.52
C VAL A 222 -6.27 -20.88 -2.52
N ARG A 223 -7.48 -20.81 -1.95
CA ARG A 223 -8.47 -21.90 -2.05
C ARG A 223 -8.84 -22.22 -3.51
N GLN A 224 -9.02 -21.22 -4.37
CA GLN A 224 -9.26 -21.45 -5.81
C GLN A 224 -8.06 -22.14 -6.48
N LEU A 225 -6.83 -21.67 -6.23
CA LEU A 225 -5.61 -22.25 -6.78
C LEU A 225 -5.40 -23.70 -6.33
N VAL A 226 -5.60 -23.97 -5.04
CA VAL A 226 -5.52 -25.32 -4.47
C VAL A 226 -6.61 -26.22 -5.06
N ASN A 227 -7.87 -25.76 -5.13
CA ASN A 227 -8.96 -26.54 -5.71
C ASN A 227 -8.80 -26.78 -7.23
N ALA A 228 -8.06 -25.90 -7.93
CA ALA A 228 -7.66 -26.09 -9.32
C ALA A 228 -6.45 -27.04 -9.49
N GLY A 229 -5.79 -27.45 -8.39
CA GLY A 229 -4.56 -28.26 -8.42
C GLY A 229 -3.31 -27.47 -8.83
N LEU A 230 -3.37 -26.14 -8.78
CA LEU A 230 -2.28 -25.22 -9.13
C LEU A 230 -1.41 -24.85 -7.93
N ALA A 231 -1.85 -25.15 -6.70
CA ALA A 231 -1.10 -24.95 -5.47
C ALA A 231 -1.31 -26.12 -4.49
N GLY A 232 -0.34 -26.36 -3.62
CA GLY A 232 -0.45 -27.33 -2.52
C GLY A 232 -0.47 -26.64 -1.16
N VAL A 233 -1.01 -27.31 -0.15
CA VAL A 233 -1.06 -26.84 1.25
C VAL A 233 -0.59 -27.92 2.21
N GLN A 234 -0.14 -27.56 3.40
CA GLN A 234 0.30 -28.50 4.44
C GLN A 234 -0.61 -28.39 5.65
N ASP A 235 -1.31 -29.46 6.03
CA ASP A 235 -2.07 -29.41 7.27
C ASP A 235 -1.11 -29.46 8.47
N PRO A 236 -1.11 -28.46 9.37
CA PRO A 236 -0.21 -28.44 10.52
C PRO A 236 -0.50 -29.55 11.54
N GLU A 237 -1.68 -30.17 11.53
CA GLU A 237 -2.03 -31.29 12.41
C GLU A 237 -1.49 -32.62 11.88
N ASP A 238 -1.55 -32.86 10.57
CA ASP A 238 -1.05 -34.09 9.94
C ASP A 238 0.46 -34.03 9.63
N GLY A 239 1.05 -32.84 9.55
CA GLY A 239 2.49 -32.63 9.32
C GLY A 239 2.98 -32.92 7.90
N TYR A 240 2.15 -33.48 7.02
CA TYR A 240 2.46 -33.73 5.62
C TYR A 240 1.83 -32.69 4.68
N ARG A 241 2.53 -32.37 3.58
CA ARG A 241 1.97 -31.54 2.51
C ARG A 241 0.90 -32.34 1.75
N VAL A 242 -0.33 -31.84 1.75
CA VAL A 242 -1.48 -32.44 1.07
C VAL A 242 -1.76 -31.68 -0.22
N TYR A 243 -1.46 -32.33 -1.34
CA TYR A 243 -1.89 -31.84 -2.65
C TYR A 243 -3.39 -32.12 -2.84
N ARG A 244 -4.20 -31.14 -2.46
CA ARG A 244 -5.61 -31.04 -2.83
C ARG A 244 -5.72 -30.54 -4.28
N GLY A 245 -6.85 -30.77 -4.93
CA GLY A 245 -7.05 -30.48 -6.35
C GLY A 245 -8.48 -30.75 -6.82
N PRO A 246 -8.77 -30.78 -8.14
CA PRO A 246 -10.14 -30.90 -8.65
C PRO A 246 -10.85 -32.19 -8.25
N ALA A 247 -10.10 -33.26 -7.95
CA ALA A 247 -10.60 -34.55 -7.48
C ALA A 247 -10.73 -34.65 -5.95
N ASP A 248 -10.12 -33.72 -5.21
CA ASP A 248 -10.10 -33.67 -3.74
C ASP A 248 -9.94 -32.20 -3.30
N PRO A 249 -10.99 -31.37 -3.40
CA PRO A 249 -10.92 -29.95 -3.10
C PRO A 249 -10.91 -29.68 -1.58
N LEU A 250 -10.40 -28.51 -1.17
CA LEU A 250 -10.48 -28.04 0.21
C LEU A 250 -11.96 -27.87 0.64
N PRO A 251 -12.40 -28.56 1.72
CA PRO A 251 -13.74 -28.43 2.28
C PRO A 251 -14.12 -26.96 2.56
N THR A 252 -15.28 -26.54 2.05
CA THR A 252 -15.72 -25.13 2.05
C THR A 252 -15.99 -24.54 3.43
N ASP A 253 -16.05 -25.39 4.45
CA ASP A 253 -16.27 -25.10 5.86
C ASP A 253 -14.98 -24.96 6.70
N ILE A 254 -13.79 -25.23 6.12
CA ILE A 254 -12.51 -24.92 6.78
C ILE A 254 -12.46 -23.42 7.11
N PRO A 255 -12.28 -23.03 8.40
CA PRO A 255 -12.15 -21.63 8.80
C PRO A 255 -10.94 -20.95 8.16
N ASP A 256 -11.07 -19.66 7.90
CA ASP A 256 -10.04 -18.81 7.30
C ASP A 256 -8.72 -18.86 8.10
N GLU A 257 -8.79 -18.92 9.43
CA GLU A 257 -7.64 -19.02 10.31
C GLU A 257 -6.90 -20.38 10.16
N ARG A 258 -7.66 -21.47 9.98
CA ARG A 258 -7.06 -22.80 9.73
C ARG A 258 -6.43 -22.82 8.34
N LEU A 259 -7.11 -22.30 7.33
CA LEU A 259 -6.57 -22.20 5.97
C LEU A 259 -5.28 -21.36 5.94
N ALA A 260 -5.23 -20.22 6.65
CA ALA A 260 -4.02 -19.40 6.77
C ALA A 260 -2.83 -20.17 7.39
N LEU A 261 -3.07 -21.06 8.35
CA LEU A 261 -2.04 -21.94 8.92
C LEU A 261 -1.58 -23.04 7.95
N MET A 262 -2.42 -23.44 6.99
CA MET A 262 -2.13 -24.50 6.02
C MET A 262 -1.28 -24.05 4.82
N ILE A 263 -1.13 -22.74 4.59
CA ILE A 263 -0.43 -22.16 3.43
C ILE A 263 1.09 -22.04 3.68
N ARG A 264 1.61 -22.70 4.74
CA ARG A 264 3.01 -22.63 5.17
C ARG A 264 4.02 -23.26 4.21
#